data_AF-A0A436RVT8-F1
#
_entry.id   AF-A0A436RVT8-F1
#
_cell.length_a   1.000
_cell.length_b   1.000
_cell.length_c   1.000
_cell.angle_alpha   90.00
_cell.angle_beta   90.00
_cell.angle_gamma   90.00
#
_symmetry.space_group_name_H-M   'P 1'
#
loop_
_entity.id
_entity.type
_entity.pdbx_description
1 polymer ?
#
loop_
_entity_poly.entity_id
_entity_poly.type
_entity_poly.pdbx_seq_one_letter_code
_entity_poly.pdbx_strand_id
1 'polypeptide(L)'
;MFFRLLRLILVVIVAVLGQPVFDASAQAIGHGSAQLIADQTKVIQDLTAKTDGLEKRLGDPDQDDAGLVDIRLQLEDISRAALTSALAFRQRLNDINARVEVLGPPPAQGQPPEPAIVSNERSALVSEKAEINAVVASAQNLSVRVNGLVDKISVMRSELFRSVITKHYDLNDALSPQAFSDAHDQISGLYKAVSSWLSFALKFKFQAILAATLMALALAAVLLIGGRRLFGRIFEADPTVEEPSYLSRLSVAFWSTLLPTLALGVFFASAVFFFNYY
;
A
#
# COMPACT_ATOMS: atom_id res chain seq x y z
N MET A 1 -68.65 53.50 -35.91
CA MET A 1 -67.27 52.98 -35.76
C MET A 1 -66.35 53.86 -34.89
N PHE A 2 -66.54 55.18 -34.81
CA PHE A 2 -65.70 56.09 -34.01
C PHE A 2 -65.65 55.81 -32.49
N PHE A 3 -66.75 55.41 -31.86
CA PHE A 3 -66.79 55.11 -30.42
C PHE A 3 -66.02 53.84 -30.00
N ARG A 4 -65.75 52.92 -30.93
CA ARG A 4 -64.95 51.72 -30.65
C ARG A 4 -63.45 52.01 -30.70
N LEU A 5 -63.00 52.93 -31.56
CA LEU A 5 -61.61 53.36 -31.60
C LEU A 5 -61.22 54.22 -30.37
N LEU A 6 -62.12 55.07 -29.88
CA LEU A 6 -61.86 55.88 -28.67
C LEU A 6 -61.67 55.01 -27.42
N ARG A 7 -62.42 53.90 -27.33
CA ARG A 7 -62.30 52.93 -26.23
C ARG A 7 -60.98 52.15 -26.27
N LEU A 8 -60.45 51.86 -27.45
CA LEU A 8 -59.17 51.17 -27.61
C LEU A 8 -57.98 52.09 -27.27
N ILE A 9 -58.05 53.38 -27.59
CA ILE A 9 -57.00 54.35 -27.23
C ILE A 9 -56.96 54.59 -25.71
N LEU A 10 -58.12 54.61 -25.05
CA LEU A 10 -58.20 54.81 -23.60
C LEU A 10 -57.71 53.60 -22.79
N VAL A 11 -57.86 52.38 -23.32
CA VAL A 11 -57.32 51.15 -22.69
C VAL A 11 -55.80 51.06 -22.85
N VAL A 12 -55.23 51.56 -23.95
CA VAL A 12 -53.78 51.58 -24.15
C VAL A 12 -53.10 52.63 -23.25
N ILE A 13 -53.73 53.77 -22.99
CA ILE A 13 -53.18 54.80 -22.07
C ILE A 13 -53.21 54.33 -20.61
N VAL A 14 -54.21 53.54 -20.20
CA VAL A 14 -54.28 52.97 -18.84
C VAL A 14 -53.31 51.79 -18.67
N ALA A 15 -52.94 51.09 -19.75
CA ALA A 15 -51.94 50.01 -19.69
C ALA A 15 -50.48 50.52 -19.61
N VAL A 16 -50.20 51.79 -19.95
CA VAL A 16 -48.85 52.38 -19.89
C VAL A 16 -48.56 53.03 -18.53
N LEU A 17 -49.57 53.36 -17.73
CA LEU A 17 -49.40 54.01 -16.42
C LEU A 17 -49.43 53.05 -15.21
N GLY A 18 -49.57 51.74 -15.46
CA GLY A 18 -49.74 50.71 -14.43
C GLY A 18 -48.61 49.69 -14.36
N GLN A 19 -47.36 50.08 -14.63
CA GLN A 19 -46.21 49.21 -14.30
C GLN A 19 -46.04 49.25 -12.77
N PRO A 20 -46.22 48.14 -12.03
CA PRO A 20 -45.80 48.08 -10.65
C PRO A 20 -44.28 48.25 -10.62
N VAL A 21 -43.82 49.16 -9.78
CA VAL A 21 -42.40 49.39 -9.50
C VAL A 21 -41.75 48.06 -9.13
N PHE A 22 -40.68 47.70 -9.85
CA PHE A 22 -39.83 46.55 -9.58
C PHE A 22 -39.03 46.74 -8.27
N ASP A 23 -39.71 46.80 -7.12
CA ASP A 23 -39.06 46.79 -5.80
C ASP A 23 -38.82 45.36 -5.27
N ALA A 24 -39.42 44.33 -5.90
CA ALA A 24 -39.35 42.95 -5.43
C ALA A 24 -38.06 42.20 -5.82
N SER A 25 -37.24 42.73 -6.75
CA SER A 25 -36.03 42.07 -7.24
C SER A 25 -34.77 42.35 -6.42
N ALA A 26 -34.77 43.34 -5.51
CA ALA A 26 -33.62 43.66 -4.67
C ALA A 26 -33.46 42.67 -3.50
N GLN A 27 -34.56 42.18 -2.92
CA GLN A 27 -34.53 41.25 -1.79
C GLN A 27 -34.32 39.78 -2.21
N ALA A 28 -34.74 39.40 -3.41
CA ALA A 28 -34.56 38.03 -3.92
C ALA A 28 -33.08 37.68 -4.20
N ILE A 29 -32.26 38.67 -4.58
CA ILE A 29 -30.83 38.46 -4.93
C ILE A 29 -29.93 38.39 -3.69
N GLY A 30 -30.32 39.04 -2.58
CA GLY A 30 -29.59 38.99 -1.29
C GLY A 30 -29.87 37.72 -0.48
N HIS A 31 -31.08 37.14 -0.59
CA HIS A 31 -31.39 35.90 0.10
C HIS A 31 -30.69 34.67 -0.48
N GLY A 32 -30.48 34.62 -1.80
CA GLY A 32 -29.77 33.51 -2.44
C GLY A 32 -28.28 33.44 -2.07
N SER A 33 -27.63 34.59 -1.87
CA SER A 33 -26.21 34.62 -1.47
C SER A 33 -26.01 34.37 0.01
N ALA A 34 -26.86 34.91 0.88
CA ALA A 34 -26.81 34.61 2.31
C ALA A 34 -26.97 33.09 2.55
N GLN A 35 -27.88 32.44 1.81
CA GLN A 35 -28.05 30.99 1.87
C GLN A 35 -26.81 30.25 1.36
N LEU A 36 -26.25 30.66 0.21
CA LEU A 36 -25.01 30.07 -0.34
C LEU A 36 -23.85 30.20 0.66
N ILE A 37 -23.67 31.37 1.27
CA ILE A 37 -22.62 31.61 2.28
C ILE A 37 -22.82 30.68 3.48
N ALA A 38 -24.04 30.57 4.01
CA ALA A 38 -24.35 29.69 5.13
C ALA A 38 -24.09 28.21 4.79
N ASP A 39 -24.55 27.76 3.62
CA ASP A 39 -24.39 26.38 3.16
C ASP A 39 -22.92 26.02 2.96
N GLN A 40 -22.15 26.88 2.27
CA GLN A 40 -20.72 26.63 2.05
C GLN A 40 -19.90 26.75 3.35
N THR A 41 -20.27 27.67 4.25
CA THR A 41 -19.64 27.77 5.58
C THR A 41 -19.80 26.46 6.34
N LYS A 42 -21.01 25.90 6.33
CA LYS A 42 -21.28 24.60 6.96
C LYS A 42 -20.49 23.47 6.32
N VAL A 43 -20.41 23.43 4.98
CA VAL A 43 -19.59 22.44 4.26
C VAL A 43 -18.12 22.52 4.69
N ILE A 44 -17.53 23.72 4.75
CA ILE A 44 -16.15 23.89 5.20
C ILE A 44 -15.95 23.48 6.66
N GLN A 45 -16.91 23.76 7.54
CA GLN A 45 -16.87 23.30 8.93
C GLN A 45 -16.93 21.77 9.04
N ASP A 46 -17.82 21.12 8.29
CA ASP A 46 -17.93 19.65 8.27
C ASP A 46 -16.66 19.01 7.72
N LEU A 47 -16.07 19.57 6.66
CA LEU A 47 -14.79 19.12 6.11
C LEU A 47 -13.64 19.32 7.10
N THR A 48 -13.64 20.41 7.85
CA THR A 48 -12.65 20.67 8.90
C THR A 48 -12.75 19.63 10.01
N ALA A 49 -13.95 19.34 10.49
CA ALA A 49 -14.17 18.33 11.53
C ALA A 49 -13.75 16.92 11.06
N LYS A 50 -14.00 16.58 9.79
CA LYS A 50 -13.51 15.32 9.20
C LYS A 50 -11.98 15.27 9.16
N THR A 51 -11.32 16.35 8.73
CA THR A 51 -9.86 16.45 8.75
C THR A 51 -9.29 16.28 10.15
N ASP A 52 -9.91 16.89 11.16
CA ASP A 52 -9.48 16.74 12.57
C ASP A 52 -9.59 15.29 13.04
N GLY A 53 -10.66 14.59 12.65
CA GLY A 53 -10.84 13.17 12.95
C GLY A 53 -9.78 12.29 12.29
N LEU A 54 -9.45 12.58 11.03
CA LEU A 54 -8.41 11.87 10.28
C LEU A 54 -7.01 12.13 10.84
N GLU A 55 -6.71 13.36 11.23
CA GLU A 55 -5.44 13.72 11.86
C GLU A 55 -5.26 13.00 13.21
N LYS A 56 -6.32 12.83 14.00
CA LYS A 56 -6.26 12.02 15.22
C LYS A 56 -5.96 10.55 14.94
N ARG A 57 -6.64 9.95 13.95
CA ARG A 57 -6.37 8.57 13.49
C ARG A 57 -4.96 8.40 12.96
N LEU A 58 -4.36 9.47 12.44
CA LEU A 58 -2.98 9.49 11.94
C LEU A 58 -1.94 9.44 13.07
N GLY A 59 -2.30 9.88 14.28
CA GLY A 59 -1.45 9.81 15.47
C GLY A 59 -1.54 8.48 16.22
N ASP A 60 -2.35 7.53 15.76
CA ASP A 60 -2.52 6.23 16.38
C ASP A 60 -1.29 5.35 16.09
N PRO A 61 -0.57 4.84 17.13
CA PRO A 61 0.61 4.00 16.95
C PRO A 61 0.32 2.67 16.24
N ASP A 62 -0.92 2.21 16.21
CA ASP A 62 -1.31 0.95 15.57
C ASP A 62 -1.64 1.11 14.06
N GLN A 63 -1.34 2.27 13.45
CA GLN A 63 -1.56 2.49 12.01
C GLN A 63 -0.66 1.61 11.13
N ASP A 64 -1.30 0.86 10.23
CA ASP A 64 -0.63 0.09 9.19
C ASP A 64 -0.61 0.85 7.85
N ASP A 65 0.15 0.35 6.87
CA ASP A 65 0.29 1.01 5.56
C ASP A 65 -1.08 1.16 4.86
N ALA A 66 -1.97 0.19 5.04
CA ALA A 66 -3.31 0.20 4.46
C ALA A 66 -4.19 1.31 5.04
N GLY A 67 -4.19 1.47 6.37
CA GLY A 67 -4.91 2.54 7.05
C GLY A 67 -4.37 3.92 6.69
N LEU A 68 -3.05 4.07 6.53
CA LEU A 68 -2.44 5.32 6.06
C LEU A 68 -2.85 5.68 4.61
N VAL A 69 -2.99 4.68 3.73
CA VAL A 69 -3.49 4.90 2.37
C VAL A 69 -4.95 5.32 2.36
N ASP A 70 -5.80 4.68 3.16
CA ASP A 70 -7.21 5.08 3.32
C ASP A 70 -7.34 6.53 3.79
N ILE A 71 -6.61 6.90 4.84
CA ILE A 71 -6.59 8.29 5.35
C ILE A 71 -6.14 9.26 4.25
N ARG A 72 -5.10 8.92 3.48
CA ARG A 72 -4.63 9.76 2.37
C ARG A 72 -5.71 10.00 1.32
N LEU A 73 -6.43 8.96 0.91
CA LEU A 73 -7.50 9.09 -0.08
C LEU A 73 -8.62 10.00 0.43
N GLN A 74 -9.04 9.84 1.68
CA GLN A 74 -10.07 10.68 2.30
C GLN A 74 -9.62 12.14 2.42
N LEU A 75 -8.35 12.38 2.76
CA LEU A 75 -7.76 13.72 2.79
C LEU A 75 -7.76 14.35 1.38
N GLU A 76 -7.34 13.62 0.34
CA GLU A 76 -7.38 14.14 -1.03
C GLU A 76 -8.80 14.53 -1.47
N ASP A 77 -9.82 13.74 -1.10
CA ASP A 77 -11.22 14.07 -1.36
C ASP A 77 -11.66 15.34 -0.63
N ILE A 78 -11.24 15.52 0.63
CA ILE A 78 -11.50 16.75 1.38
C ILE A 78 -10.85 17.97 0.70
N SER A 79 -9.61 17.85 0.23
CA SER A 79 -8.92 18.93 -0.49
C SER A 79 -9.70 19.34 -1.75
N ARG A 80 -10.16 18.35 -2.54
CA ARG A 80 -11.00 18.58 -3.73
C ARG A 80 -12.33 19.25 -3.37
N ALA A 81 -13.00 18.81 -2.31
CA ALA A 81 -14.26 19.37 -1.86
C ALA A 81 -14.12 20.83 -1.37
N ALA A 82 -13.05 21.12 -0.62
CA ALA A 82 -12.74 22.48 -0.16
C ALA A 82 -12.52 23.45 -1.34
N LEU A 83 -11.75 23.04 -2.34
CA LEU A 83 -11.54 23.86 -3.55
C LEU A 83 -12.83 24.07 -4.34
N THR A 84 -13.68 23.05 -4.43
CA THR A 84 -15.00 23.15 -5.09
C THR A 84 -15.90 24.16 -4.38
N SER A 85 -15.89 24.18 -3.05
CA SER A 85 -16.62 25.17 -2.24
C SER A 85 -16.14 26.59 -2.54
N ALA A 86 -14.83 26.81 -2.62
CA ALA A 86 -14.27 28.13 -2.99
C ALA A 86 -14.66 28.55 -4.41
N LEU A 87 -14.70 27.62 -5.37
CA LEU A 87 -15.08 27.88 -6.75
C LEU A 87 -16.55 28.27 -6.91
N ALA A 88 -17.45 27.80 -6.03
CA ALA A 88 -18.88 28.13 -6.07
C ALA A 88 -19.15 29.63 -5.93
N PHE A 89 -18.27 30.38 -5.26
CA PHE A 89 -18.41 31.82 -5.07
C PHE A 89 -17.90 32.67 -6.24
N ARG A 90 -17.24 32.08 -7.25
CA ARG A 90 -16.59 32.82 -8.33
C ARG A 90 -17.56 33.72 -9.10
N GLN A 91 -18.74 33.18 -9.45
CA GLN A 91 -19.75 33.95 -10.16
C GLN A 91 -20.28 35.11 -9.29
N ARG A 92 -20.61 34.83 -8.03
CA ARG A 92 -21.15 35.85 -7.12
C ARG A 92 -20.17 36.98 -6.85
N LEU A 93 -18.88 36.68 -6.69
CA LEU A 93 -17.84 37.69 -6.53
C LEU A 93 -17.72 38.58 -7.77
N ASN A 94 -17.84 38.02 -8.98
CA ASN A 94 -17.86 38.81 -10.21
C ASN A 94 -19.07 39.74 -10.27
N ASP A 95 -20.27 39.23 -9.91
CA ASP A 95 -21.49 40.02 -9.89
C ASP A 95 -21.42 41.18 -8.87
N ILE A 96 -20.89 40.91 -7.67
CA ILE A 96 -20.67 41.95 -6.64
C ILE A 96 -19.69 43.00 -7.14
N ASN A 97 -18.55 42.60 -7.72
CA ASN A 97 -17.56 43.54 -8.21
C ASN A 97 -18.13 44.42 -9.34
N ALA A 98 -18.86 43.83 -10.29
CA ALA A 98 -19.52 44.57 -11.37
C ALA A 98 -20.56 45.57 -10.82
N ARG A 99 -21.33 45.16 -9.80
CA ARG A 99 -22.32 46.02 -9.15
C ARG A 99 -21.67 47.19 -8.41
N VAL A 100 -20.58 46.94 -7.68
CA VAL A 100 -19.79 47.98 -7.00
C VAL A 100 -19.16 48.96 -8.00
N GLU A 101 -18.72 48.48 -9.16
CA GLU A 101 -18.19 49.32 -10.24
C GLU A 101 -19.26 50.25 -10.83
N VAL A 102 -20.48 49.74 -11.05
CA VAL A 102 -21.63 50.54 -11.52
C VAL A 102 -22.02 51.62 -10.49
N LEU A 103 -21.93 51.32 -9.19
CA LEU A 103 -22.17 52.30 -8.12
C LEU A 103 -21.11 53.40 -8.07
N GLY A 104 -19.96 53.26 -8.77
CA GLY A 104 -18.90 54.24 -8.82
C GLY A 104 -18.15 54.44 -7.49
N PRO A 105 -17.11 55.28 -7.42
CA PRO A 105 -16.43 55.58 -6.17
C PRO A 105 -17.31 56.43 -5.23
N PRO A 106 -17.15 56.30 -3.90
CA PRO A 106 -17.86 57.15 -2.94
C PRO A 106 -17.52 58.64 -3.16
N PRO A 107 -18.43 59.58 -2.84
CA PRO A 107 -18.21 61.01 -3.03
C PRO A 107 -16.96 61.49 -2.28
N ALA A 108 -16.14 62.34 -2.92
CA ALA A 108 -14.99 62.95 -2.28
C ALA A 108 -15.42 63.86 -1.11
N GLN A 109 -14.55 64.04 -0.10
CA GLN A 109 -14.81 64.94 1.03
C GLN A 109 -15.21 66.34 0.54
N GLY A 110 -16.43 66.76 0.87
CA GLY A 110 -16.99 68.07 0.49
C GLY A 110 -18.07 68.05 -0.61
N GLN A 111 -18.35 66.90 -1.24
CA GLN A 111 -19.49 66.76 -2.16
C GLN A 111 -20.82 66.47 -1.42
N PRO A 112 -21.98 66.72 -2.06
CA PRO A 112 -23.27 66.38 -1.48
C PRO A 112 -23.32 64.91 -1.04
N PRO A 113 -23.93 64.60 0.12
CA PRO A 113 -24.03 63.23 0.61
C PRO A 113 -24.68 62.32 -0.44
N GLU A 114 -24.11 61.13 -0.64
CA GLU A 114 -24.70 60.09 -1.48
C GLU A 114 -26.13 59.78 -0.99
N PRO A 115 -27.08 59.47 -1.88
CA PRO A 115 -28.40 59.02 -1.44
C PRO A 115 -28.26 57.81 -0.50
N ALA A 116 -28.99 57.83 0.62
CA ALA A 116 -28.89 56.79 1.66
C ALA A 116 -29.07 55.36 1.11
N ILE A 117 -29.87 55.21 0.04
CA ILE A 117 -30.10 53.94 -0.65
C ILE A 117 -28.81 53.40 -1.29
N VAL A 118 -28.03 54.24 -1.97
CA VAL A 118 -26.77 53.87 -2.65
C VAL A 118 -25.68 53.51 -1.64
N SER A 119 -25.57 54.31 -0.58
CA SER A 119 -24.62 54.06 0.52
C SER A 119 -24.93 52.74 1.23
N ASN A 120 -26.21 52.46 1.50
CA ASN A 120 -26.65 51.20 2.11
C ASN A 120 -26.38 49.99 1.20
N GLU A 121 -26.67 50.09 -0.10
CA GLU A 121 -26.39 49.00 -1.07
C GLU A 121 -24.88 48.73 -1.17
N ARG A 122 -24.06 49.78 -1.28
CA ARG A 122 -22.60 49.67 -1.28
C ARG A 122 -22.08 48.98 -0.02
N SER A 123 -22.55 49.40 1.16
CA SER A 123 -22.18 48.80 2.44
C SER A 123 -22.54 47.32 2.51
N ALA A 124 -23.76 46.95 2.08
CA ALA A 124 -24.21 45.56 2.05
C ALA A 124 -23.35 44.69 1.12
N LEU A 125 -23.03 45.17 -0.09
CA LEU A 125 -22.18 44.46 -1.04
C LEU A 125 -20.74 44.27 -0.54
N VAL A 126 -20.19 45.27 0.16
CA VAL A 126 -18.85 45.16 0.78
C VAL A 126 -18.86 44.14 1.92
N SER A 127 -19.90 44.14 2.76
CA SER A 127 -20.08 43.15 3.82
C SER A 127 -20.16 41.73 3.25
N GLU A 128 -21.01 41.53 2.23
CA GLU A 128 -21.18 40.24 1.57
C GLU A 128 -19.86 39.74 0.95
N LYS A 129 -19.11 40.63 0.29
CA LYS A 129 -17.79 40.30 -0.27
C LYS A 129 -16.80 39.88 0.83
N ALA A 130 -16.82 40.56 1.98
CA ALA A 130 -15.96 40.21 3.10
C ALA A 130 -16.29 38.82 3.67
N GLU A 131 -17.58 38.49 3.81
CA GLU A 131 -18.04 37.18 4.25
C GLU A 131 -17.65 36.07 3.28
N ILE A 132 -17.87 36.27 1.98
CA ILE A 132 -17.46 35.32 0.94
C ILE A 132 -15.94 35.09 0.98
N ASN A 133 -15.15 36.17 1.06
CA ASN A 133 -13.70 36.08 1.12
C ASN A 133 -13.22 35.31 2.37
N ALA A 134 -13.90 35.45 3.50
CA ALA A 134 -13.60 34.69 4.70
C ALA A 134 -13.79 33.18 4.46
N VAL A 135 -14.91 32.77 3.85
CA VAL A 135 -15.18 31.35 3.53
C VAL A 135 -14.17 30.81 2.52
N VAL A 136 -13.85 31.57 1.47
CA VAL A 136 -12.83 31.20 0.47
C VAL A 136 -11.47 31.03 1.12
N ALA A 137 -11.07 31.93 2.02
CA ALA A 137 -9.81 31.83 2.75
C ALA A 137 -9.79 30.58 3.66
N SER A 138 -10.88 30.28 4.36
CA SER A 138 -11.01 29.06 5.16
C SER A 138 -10.85 27.80 4.30
N ALA A 139 -11.46 27.76 3.12
CA ALA A 139 -11.34 26.64 2.18
C ALA A 139 -9.90 26.46 1.66
N GLN A 140 -9.22 27.55 1.32
CA GLN A 140 -7.81 27.52 0.89
C GLN A 140 -6.88 27.04 2.01
N ASN A 141 -7.06 27.57 3.23
CA ASN A 141 -6.30 27.15 4.40
C ASN A 141 -6.51 25.66 4.71
N LEU A 142 -7.75 25.17 4.59
CA LEU A 142 -8.05 23.75 4.76
C LEU A 142 -7.33 22.90 3.70
N SER A 143 -7.34 23.32 2.43
CA SER A 143 -6.61 22.60 1.36
C SER A 143 -5.11 22.53 1.63
N VAL A 144 -4.49 23.64 2.06
CA VAL A 144 -3.06 23.66 2.43
C VAL A 144 -2.78 22.73 3.61
N ARG A 145 -3.60 22.78 4.67
CA ARG A 145 -3.46 21.91 5.84
C ARG A 145 -3.56 20.43 5.46
N VAL A 146 -4.54 20.08 4.64
CA VAL A 146 -4.77 18.71 4.17
C VAL A 146 -3.58 18.21 3.34
N ASN A 147 -3.01 19.04 2.46
CA ASN A 147 -1.81 18.67 1.71
C ASN A 147 -0.62 18.39 2.64
N GLY A 148 -0.43 19.20 3.69
CA GLY A 148 0.59 18.94 4.71
C GLY A 148 0.41 17.59 5.44
N LEU A 149 -0.83 17.17 5.69
CA LEU A 149 -1.12 15.85 6.26
C LEU A 149 -0.82 14.71 5.28
N VAL A 150 -1.11 14.89 3.98
CA VAL A 150 -0.76 13.93 2.93
C VAL A 150 0.76 13.76 2.81
N ASP A 151 1.52 14.84 2.93
CA ASP A 151 2.99 14.80 2.95
C ASP A 151 3.50 14.05 4.19
N LYS A 152 2.92 14.30 5.36
CA LYS A 152 3.24 13.57 6.60
C LYS A 152 2.98 12.06 6.46
N ILE A 153 1.86 11.68 5.84
CA ILE A 153 1.56 10.27 5.53
C ILE A 153 2.66 9.66 4.67
N SER A 154 3.14 10.38 3.65
CA SER A 154 4.19 9.88 2.75
C SER A 154 5.50 9.59 3.51
N VAL A 155 5.85 10.44 4.48
CA VAL A 155 7.01 10.23 5.36
C VAL A 155 6.81 9.00 6.25
N MET A 156 5.69 8.88 6.95
CA MET A 156 5.43 7.74 7.85
C MET A 156 5.38 6.40 7.09
N ARG A 157 4.77 6.37 5.90
CA ARG A 157 4.78 5.18 5.05
C ARG A 157 6.19 4.80 4.61
N SER A 158 7.04 5.79 4.28
CA SER A 158 8.46 5.52 4.00
C SER A 158 9.20 4.97 5.23
N GLU A 159 8.87 5.43 6.44
CA GLU A 159 9.46 4.92 7.68
C GLU A 159 8.99 3.50 7.99
N LEU A 160 7.69 3.21 7.84
CA LEU A 160 7.13 1.87 7.94
C LEU A 160 7.75 0.91 6.92
N PHE A 161 7.94 1.35 5.67
CA PHE A 161 8.60 0.54 4.65
C PHE A 161 10.05 0.21 5.04
N ARG A 162 10.81 1.21 5.51
CA ARG A 162 12.18 0.99 6.02
C ARG A 162 12.18 0.04 7.21
N SER A 163 11.24 0.20 8.14
CA SER A 163 11.13 -0.66 9.32
C SER A 163 10.86 -2.10 8.91
N VAL A 164 9.94 -2.36 7.96
CA VAL A 164 9.63 -3.69 7.44
C VAL A 164 10.84 -4.34 6.77
N ILE A 165 11.64 -3.59 6.00
CA ILE A 165 12.89 -4.10 5.41
C ILE A 165 13.91 -4.46 6.50
N THR A 166 14.04 -3.65 7.55
CA THR A 166 15.00 -3.90 8.63
C THR A 166 14.54 -4.95 9.65
N LYS A 167 13.23 -5.16 9.81
CA LYS A 167 12.63 -6.03 10.84
C LYS A 167 12.61 -7.51 10.46
N HIS A 168 12.91 -7.86 9.20
CA HIS A 168 12.80 -9.24 8.71
C HIS A 168 14.06 -10.10 8.80
N TYR A 169 15.10 -9.66 9.49
CA TYR A 169 16.14 -10.58 9.91
C TYR A 169 16.69 -10.17 11.29
N ASP A 170 16.24 -10.88 12.32
CA ASP A 170 16.94 -11.06 13.58
C ASP A 170 18.25 -11.86 13.36
N LEU A 171 19.04 -11.46 12.37
CA LEU A 171 20.43 -11.86 12.18
C LEU A 171 21.21 -11.58 13.47
N ASN A 172 20.77 -10.65 14.32
CA ASN A 172 21.44 -10.36 15.58
C ASN A 172 21.30 -11.48 16.62
N ASP A 173 20.14 -12.16 16.70
CA ASP A 173 19.96 -13.32 17.59
C ASP A 173 20.57 -14.58 16.97
N ALA A 174 20.40 -14.77 15.66
CA ALA A 174 20.99 -15.89 14.92
C ALA A 174 22.53 -15.82 14.80
N LEU A 175 23.11 -14.62 14.80
CA LEU A 175 24.56 -14.35 14.85
C LEU A 175 25.00 -13.84 16.22
N SER A 176 24.23 -14.15 17.27
CA SER A 176 24.60 -13.75 18.63
C SER A 176 25.91 -14.44 19.06
N PRO A 177 26.73 -13.80 19.92
CA PRO A 177 27.90 -14.45 20.50
C PRO A 177 27.59 -15.79 21.18
N GLN A 178 26.38 -15.94 21.70
CA GLN A 178 25.90 -17.16 22.32
C GLN A 178 25.61 -18.26 21.31
N ALA A 179 24.95 -17.96 20.18
CA ALA A 179 24.76 -18.91 19.09
C ALA A 179 26.11 -19.42 18.53
N PHE A 180 27.12 -18.54 18.43
CA PHE A 180 28.47 -18.93 18.04
C PHE A 180 29.17 -19.82 19.08
N SER A 181 29.02 -19.51 20.37
CA SER A 181 29.55 -20.34 21.46
C SER A 181 28.91 -21.73 21.46
N ASP A 182 27.59 -21.81 21.34
CA ASP A 182 26.84 -23.06 21.33
C ASP A 182 27.21 -23.93 20.12
N ALA A 183 27.38 -23.30 18.95
CA ALA A 183 27.85 -23.99 17.75
C ALA A 183 29.29 -24.52 17.93
N HIS A 184 30.19 -23.72 18.50
CA HIS A 184 31.54 -24.17 18.79
C HIS A 184 31.57 -25.32 19.79
N ASP A 185 30.76 -25.25 20.84
CA ASP A 185 30.65 -26.29 21.86
C ASP A 185 30.12 -27.60 21.27
N GLN A 186 29.09 -27.54 20.42
CA GLN A 186 28.56 -28.71 19.71
C GLN A 186 29.60 -29.33 18.76
N ILE A 187 30.32 -28.52 17.99
CA ILE A 187 31.39 -28.99 17.10
C ILE A 187 32.52 -29.63 17.91
N SER A 188 32.91 -29.02 19.03
CA SER A 188 33.94 -29.56 19.92
C SER A 188 33.49 -30.87 20.57
N GLY A 189 32.21 -30.98 20.93
CA GLY A 189 31.57 -32.17 21.47
C GLY A 189 31.55 -33.31 20.46
N LEU A 190 31.16 -33.03 19.20
CA LEU A 190 31.21 -34.00 18.11
C LEU A 190 32.65 -34.49 17.85
N TYR A 191 33.61 -33.57 17.77
CA TYR A 191 35.01 -33.90 17.58
C TYR A 191 35.52 -34.81 18.71
N LYS A 192 35.22 -34.46 19.97
CA LYS A 192 35.59 -35.28 21.13
C LYS A 192 34.91 -36.64 21.11
N ALA A 193 33.62 -36.71 20.77
CA ALA A 193 32.88 -37.97 20.69
C ALA A 193 33.46 -38.91 19.62
N VAL A 194 33.69 -38.39 18.40
CA VAL A 194 34.27 -39.15 17.29
C VAL A 194 35.71 -39.57 17.59
N SER A 195 36.55 -38.65 18.09
CA SER A 195 37.94 -38.92 18.45
C SER A 195 38.05 -39.94 19.59
N SER A 196 37.21 -39.80 20.62
CA SER A 196 37.14 -40.75 21.73
C SER A 196 36.70 -42.14 21.25
N TRP A 197 35.63 -42.21 20.46
CA TRP A 197 35.17 -43.47 19.87
C TRP A 197 36.26 -44.12 19.02
N LEU A 198 36.91 -43.37 18.13
CA LEU A 198 37.96 -43.88 17.26
C LEU A 198 39.19 -44.36 18.05
N SER A 199 39.63 -43.58 19.04
CA SER A 199 40.73 -43.94 19.94
C SER A 199 40.40 -45.20 20.74
N PHE A 200 39.18 -45.30 21.27
CA PHE A 200 38.72 -46.47 22.00
C PHE A 200 38.67 -47.71 21.09
N ALA A 201 38.09 -47.55 19.91
CA ALA A 201 37.98 -48.58 18.90
C ALA A 201 39.38 -49.12 18.53
N LEU A 202 40.33 -48.25 18.19
CA LEU A 202 41.67 -48.65 17.79
C LEU A 202 42.52 -49.19 18.95
N LYS A 203 42.38 -48.68 20.18
CA LYS A 203 43.20 -49.14 21.32
C LYS A 203 42.66 -50.41 21.98
N PHE A 204 41.34 -50.54 22.11
CA PHE A 204 40.72 -51.62 22.89
C PHE A 204 40.02 -52.67 22.05
N LYS A 205 39.66 -52.35 20.79
CA LYS A 205 38.95 -53.26 19.87
C LYS A 205 39.67 -53.44 18.53
N PHE A 206 40.99 -53.26 18.48
CA PHE A 206 41.76 -53.34 17.22
C PHE A 206 41.53 -54.64 16.45
N GLN A 207 41.59 -55.79 17.14
CA GLN A 207 41.40 -57.10 16.49
C GLN A 207 39.97 -57.28 15.97
N ALA A 208 38.97 -56.81 16.72
CA ALA A 208 37.57 -56.84 16.32
C ALA A 208 37.32 -55.97 15.08
N ILE A 209 37.86 -54.76 15.04
CA ILE A 209 37.74 -53.85 13.89
C ILE A 209 38.44 -54.42 12.66
N LEU A 210 39.63 -54.99 12.85
CA LEU A 210 40.39 -55.60 11.76
C LEU A 210 39.61 -56.80 11.18
N ALA A 211 39.06 -57.66 12.03
CA ALA A 211 38.23 -58.78 11.61
C ALA A 211 36.95 -58.31 10.89
N ALA A 212 36.23 -57.35 11.46
CA ALA A 212 35.02 -56.78 10.87
C ALA A 212 35.30 -56.14 9.50
N THR A 213 36.39 -55.38 9.39
CA THR A 213 36.81 -54.72 8.15
C THR A 213 37.21 -55.75 7.09
N LEU A 214 37.99 -56.78 7.46
CA LEU A 214 38.37 -57.84 6.53
C LEU A 214 37.16 -58.63 6.05
N MET A 215 36.20 -58.95 6.92
CA MET A 215 34.96 -59.62 6.53
C MET A 215 34.07 -58.75 5.65
N ALA A 216 33.97 -57.45 5.93
CA ALA A 216 33.26 -56.50 5.08
C ALA A 216 33.92 -56.38 3.69
N LEU A 217 35.25 -56.30 3.63
CA LEU A 217 36.00 -56.27 2.37
C LEU A 217 35.92 -57.60 1.60
N ALA A 218 35.94 -58.74 2.29
CA ALA A 218 35.74 -60.04 1.68
C ALA A 218 34.35 -60.14 1.06
N LEU A 219 33.30 -59.69 1.76
CA LEU A 219 31.96 -59.62 1.21
C LEU A 219 31.87 -58.65 0.03
N ALA A 220 32.51 -57.47 0.13
CA ALA A 220 32.56 -56.52 -0.98
C ALA A 220 33.21 -57.15 -2.22
N ALA A 221 34.31 -57.90 -2.05
CA ALA A 221 34.95 -58.64 -3.12
C ALA A 221 34.03 -59.72 -3.70
N VAL A 222 33.30 -60.45 -2.86
CA VAL A 222 32.31 -61.44 -3.30
C VAL A 222 31.17 -60.78 -4.08
N LEU A 223 30.66 -59.63 -3.63
CA LEU A 223 29.60 -58.90 -4.32
C LEU A 223 30.08 -58.31 -5.65
N LEU A 224 31.31 -57.78 -5.70
CA LEU A 224 31.88 -57.21 -6.93
C LEU A 224 32.21 -58.30 -7.95
N ILE A 225 32.96 -59.33 -7.54
CA ILE A 225 33.38 -60.42 -8.41
C ILE A 225 32.19 -61.33 -8.76
N GLY A 226 31.40 -61.71 -7.76
CA GLY A 226 30.22 -62.56 -7.93
C GLY A 226 29.11 -61.84 -8.68
N GLY A 227 28.84 -60.57 -8.37
CA GLY A 227 27.88 -59.74 -9.09
C GLY A 227 28.26 -59.60 -10.56
N ARG A 228 29.54 -59.29 -10.85
CA ARG A 228 30.02 -59.19 -12.23
C ARG A 228 30.03 -60.54 -12.96
N ARG A 229 30.33 -61.65 -12.28
CA ARG A 229 30.38 -62.98 -12.89
C ARG A 229 28.99 -63.59 -13.15
N LEU A 230 28.04 -63.41 -12.23
CA LEU A 230 26.70 -63.98 -12.32
C LEU A 230 25.77 -63.13 -13.20
N PHE A 231 25.88 -61.80 -13.09
CA PHE A 231 24.96 -60.88 -13.75
C PHE A 231 25.61 -60.06 -14.88
N GLY A 232 26.91 -60.24 -15.16
CA GLY A 232 27.64 -59.50 -16.21
C GLY A 232 26.97 -59.51 -17.58
N ARG A 233 26.32 -60.62 -17.95
CA ARG A 233 25.57 -60.75 -19.22
C ARG A 233 24.26 -59.94 -19.26
N ILE A 234 23.75 -59.51 -18.11
CA ILE A 234 22.52 -58.68 -18.00
C ILE A 234 22.90 -57.19 -17.94
N PHE A 235 24.13 -56.88 -17.51
CA PHE A 235 24.66 -55.52 -17.38
C PHE A 235 25.22 -54.92 -18.66
N GLU A 236 25.86 -55.75 -19.50
CA GLU A 236 26.52 -55.28 -20.71
C GLU A 236 25.58 -55.44 -21.90
N ALA A 237 25.24 -54.32 -22.54
CA ALA A 237 24.53 -54.33 -23.81
C ALA A 237 25.40 -55.03 -24.85
N ASP A 238 24.86 -56.04 -25.54
CA ASP A 238 25.60 -56.80 -26.54
C ASP A 238 26.04 -55.85 -27.68
N PRO A 239 27.36 -55.58 -27.83
CA PRO A 239 27.85 -54.63 -28.80
C PRO A 239 27.69 -55.12 -30.25
N THR A 240 27.31 -56.39 -30.44
CA THR A 240 27.07 -56.98 -31.77
C THR A 240 25.67 -56.70 -32.32
N VAL A 241 24.77 -56.14 -31.52
CA VAL A 241 23.40 -55.79 -31.92
C VAL A 241 23.29 -54.27 -32.08
N GLU A 242 23.33 -53.78 -33.33
CA GLU A 242 23.27 -52.34 -33.63
C GLU A 242 21.93 -51.69 -33.24
N GLU A 243 20.81 -52.42 -33.27
CA GLU A 243 19.47 -51.92 -32.89
C GLU A 243 18.78 -52.82 -31.85
N PRO A 244 19.11 -52.69 -30.56
CA PRO A 244 18.43 -53.46 -29.52
C PRO A 244 16.98 -52.97 -29.33
N SER A 245 16.06 -53.90 -29.13
CA SER A 245 14.64 -53.63 -28.83
C SER A 245 14.46 -52.74 -27.58
N TYR A 246 13.39 -51.94 -27.55
CA TYR A 246 13.05 -51.04 -26.45
C TYR A 246 13.05 -51.73 -25.07
N LEU A 247 12.49 -52.95 -24.99
CA LEU A 247 12.46 -53.72 -23.73
C LEU A 247 13.85 -54.18 -23.28
N SER A 248 14.76 -54.47 -24.22
CA SER A 248 16.14 -54.84 -23.91
C SER A 248 16.91 -53.65 -23.33
N ARG A 249 16.76 -52.45 -23.93
CA ARG A 249 17.38 -51.21 -23.43
C ARG A 249 16.87 -50.85 -22.03
N LEU A 250 15.56 -50.93 -21.80
CA LEU A 250 14.94 -50.64 -20.51
C LEU A 250 15.39 -51.63 -19.43
N SER A 251 15.46 -52.92 -19.76
CA SER A 251 15.92 -53.96 -18.83
C SER A 251 17.39 -53.75 -18.42
N VAL A 252 18.29 -53.47 -19.37
CA VAL A 252 19.71 -53.20 -19.08
C VAL A 252 19.87 -51.95 -18.23
N ALA A 253 19.12 -50.87 -18.51
CA ALA A 253 19.13 -49.65 -17.70
C ALA A 253 18.60 -49.88 -16.27
N PHE A 254 17.54 -50.69 -16.13
CA PHE A 254 16.96 -51.04 -14.84
C PHE A 254 17.95 -51.89 -14.01
N TRP A 255 18.50 -52.96 -14.58
CA TRP A 255 19.40 -53.84 -13.86
C TRP A 255 20.77 -53.20 -13.57
N SER A 256 21.27 -52.32 -14.45
CA SER A 256 22.51 -51.58 -14.23
C SER A 256 22.45 -50.53 -13.12
N THR A 257 21.25 -50.11 -12.71
CA THR A 257 21.05 -49.19 -11.57
C THR A 257 20.60 -49.93 -10.31
N LEU A 258 19.70 -50.90 -10.44
CA LEU A 258 19.13 -51.61 -9.28
C LEU A 258 20.13 -52.54 -8.60
N LEU A 259 20.92 -53.32 -9.36
CA LEU A 259 21.83 -54.28 -8.74
C LEU A 259 23.00 -53.60 -8.02
N PRO A 260 23.67 -52.56 -8.55
CA PRO A 260 24.72 -51.87 -7.81
C PRO A 260 24.20 -51.15 -6.56
N THR A 261 23.00 -50.56 -6.63
CA THR A 261 22.38 -49.92 -5.45
C THR A 261 21.99 -50.95 -4.38
N LEU A 262 21.45 -52.10 -4.79
CA LEU A 262 21.15 -53.20 -3.87
C LEU A 262 22.43 -53.80 -3.28
N ALA A 263 23.47 -54.01 -4.08
CA ALA A 263 24.77 -54.49 -3.62
C ALA A 263 25.41 -53.52 -2.61
N LEU A 264 25.30 -52.21 -2.83
CA LEU A 264 25.73 -51.19 -1.89
C LEU A 264 24.93 -51.25 -0.58
N GLY A 265 23.61 -51.42 -0.67
CA GLY A 265 22.73 -51.61 0.49
C GLY A 265 23.09 -52.86 1.31
N VAL A 266 23.29 -53.99 0.66
CA VAL A 266 23.75 -55.24 1.30
C VAL A 266 25.12 -55.06 1.93
N PHE A 267 26.05 -54.42 1.23
CA PHE A 267 27.38 -54.12 1.76
C PHE A 267 27.30 -53.27 3.04
N PHE A 268 26.53 -52.17 3.05
CA PHE A 268 26.37 -51.35 4.25
C PHE A 268 25.69 -52.08 5.40
N ALA A 269 24.62 -52.84 5.12
CA ALA A 269 23.94 -53.63 6.13
C ALA A 269 24.88 -54.67 6.76
N SER A 270 25.66 -55.37 5.93
CA SER A 270 26.65 -56.33 6.40
C SER A 270 27.85 -55.70 7.10
N ALA A 271 28.30 -54.52 6.68
CA ALA A 271 29.33 -53.77 7.39
C ALA A 271 28.85 -53.44 8.82
N VAL A 272 27.65 -52.87 8.96
CA VAL A 272 27.04 -52.61 10.29
C VAL A 272 26.92 -53.91 11.10
N PHE A 273 26.48 -55.00 10.49
CA PHE A 273 26.40 -56.30 11.14
C PHE A 273 27.76 -56.78 11.68
N PHE A 274 28.82 -56.74 10.86
CA PHE A 274 30.16 -57.17 11.27
C PHE A 274 30.74 -56.28 12.38
N PHE A 275 30.56 -54.96 12.29
CA PHE A 275 31.02 -54.02 13.33
C PHE A 275 30.23 -54.12 14.65
N ASN A 276 29.01 -54.67 14.63
CA ASN A 276 28.26 -54.97 15.85
C ASN A 276 28.60 -56.35 16.43
N TYR A 277 28.95 -57.32 15.59
CA TYR A 277 29.24 -58.70 15.99
C TYR A 277 30.61 -58.86 16.66
N TYR A 278 31.64 -58.18 16.14
CA TYR A 278 33.01 -58.17 16.68
C TYR A 278 33.22 -57.03 17.71
#